data_AF-A0A5B7ICL9-F1
#
_entry.id   AF-A0A5B7ICL9-F1
#
_cell.length_a   1.000
_cell.length_b   1.000
_cell.length_c   1.000
_cell.angle_alpha   90.00
_cell.angle_beta   90.00
_cell.angle_gamma   90.00
#
_symmetry.space_group_name_H-M   'P 1'
#
loop_
_entity.id
_entity.type
_entity.pdbx_description
1 polymer ?
#
loop_
_entity_poly.entity_id
_entity_poly.type
_entity_poly.pdbx_seq_one_letter_code
_entity_poly.pdbx_strand_id
1 'polypeptide(L)'
;MAGSTKVFTALLERCQARNMIALVRLVVRQRTSVALAALVPQKEVLDETNAQMLPPGFLVYHLPFAGELTVDFCSHSFYLFFYLDFVFIFYFI
;
A
#
# COMPACT_ATOMS: atom_id res chain seq x y z
N MET A 1 -19.42 13.50 15.28
CA MET A 1 -18.68 12.22 15.22
C MET A 1 -18.21 11.98 13.79
N ALA A 2 -17.02 11.40 13.59
CA ALA A 2 -16.57 10.80 12.32
C ALA A 2 -16.25 11.74 11.11
N GLY A 3 -15.26 12.62 11.25
CA GLY A 3 -14.61 13.26 10.09
C GLY A 3 -13.52 12.37 9.45
N SER A 4 -12.80 11.61 10.28
CA SER A 4 -11.71 10.73 9.85
C SER A 4 -12.19 9.65 8.89
N THR A 5 -13.33 9.01 9.15
CA THR A 5 -13.89 7.98 8.27
C THR A 5 -14.19 8.52 6.88
N LYS A 6 -14.78 9.72 6.78
CA LYS A 6 -15.10 10.36 5.49
C LYS A 6 -13.85 10.71 4.68
N VAL A 7 -12.82 11.22 5.36
CA VAL A 7 -11.54 11.52 4.73
C VAL A 7 -10.84 10.23 4.29
N PHE A 8 -10.88 9.21 5.12
CA PHE A 8 -10.27 7.91 4.83
C PHE A 8 -10.95 7.21 3.65
N THR A 9 -12.28 7.20 3.58
CA THR A 9 -13.01 6.63 2.45
C THR A 9 -12.75 7.42 1.17
N ALA A 10 -12.79 8.76 1.24
CA ALA A 10 -12.48 9.60 0.07
C ALA A 10 -11.05 9.39 -0.43
N LEU A 11 -10.07 9.24 0.48
CA LEU A 11 -8.69 8.94 0.12
C LEU A 11 -8.59 7.57 -0.56
N LEU A 12 -9.23 6.54 0.02
CA LEU A 12 -9.24 5.19 -0.53
C LEU A 12 -9.81 5.16 -1.94
N GLU A 13 -10.98 5.78 -2.14
CA GLU A 13 -11.63 5.89 -3.46
C GLU A 13 -10.73 6.60 -4.48
N ARG A 14 -10.05 7.68 -4.08
CA ARG A 14 -9.16 8.44 -4.97
C ARG A 14 -7.87 7.68 -5.31
N CYS A 15 -7.29 6.95 -4.36
CA CYS A 15 -6.14 6.10 -4.59
C CYS A 15 -6.49 4.94 -5.53
N GLN A 16 -7.66 4.32 -5.36
CA GLN A 16 -8.15 3.27 -6.26
C GLN A 16 -8.42 3.79 -7.66
N ALA A 17 -9.12 4.93 -7.79
CA ALA A 17 -9.48 5.50 -9.10
C ALA A 17 -8.27 5.89 -9.95
N ARG A 18 -7.13 6.15 -9.31
CA ARG A 18 -5.91 6.63 -9.97
C ARG A 18 -4.75 5.63 -9.90
N ASN A 19 -4.99 4.40 -9.42
CA ASN A 19 -3.96 3.38 -9.19
C ASN A 19 -2.73 3.93 -8.44
N MET A 20 -2.95 4.71 -7.39
CA MET A 20 -1.89 5.30 -6.58
C MET A 20 -1.73 4.57 -5.25
N ILE A 21 -0.47 4.45 -4.83
CA ILE A 21 -0.09 4.00 -3.49
C ILE A 21 0.34 5.20 -2.65
N ALA A 22 0.07 5.18 -1.35
CA ALA A 22 0.51 6.25 -0.45
C ALA A 22 1.76 5.79 0.32
N LEU A 23 2.89 6.47 0.11
CA LEU A 23 4.09 6.25 0.92
C LEU A 23 3.93 6.94 2.26
N VAL A 24 4.20 6.21 3.34
CA VAL A 24 4.03 6.70 4.71
C VAL A 24 5.24 6.37 5.56
N ARG A 25 5.46 7.25 6.53
CA ARG A 25 6.43 7.07 7.60
C ARG A 25 5.75 6.32 8.75
N LEU A 26 6.05 5.04 8.92
CA LEU A 26 5.44 4.20 9.92
C LEU A 26 6.24 4.24 11.23
N VAL A 27 5.56 4.64 12.31
CA VAL A 27 6.10 4.63 13.67
C VAL A 27 5.18 3.77 14.53
N VAL A 28 5.56 2.52 14.76
CA VAL A 28 4.70 1.53 15.45
C VAL A 28 4.59 1.84 16.94
N ARG A 29 5.68 2.30 17.56
CA ARG A 29 5.76 2.58 19.00
C ARG A 29 6.59 3.85 19.23
N GLN A 30 6.34 4.53 20.35
CA GLN A 30 7.18 5.66 20.74
C GLN A 30 8.64 5.19 20.91
N ARG A 31 9.60 5.94 20.34
CA ARG A 31 11.05 5.66 20.35
C ARG A 31 11.50 4.41 19.57
N THR A 32 10.69 3.87 18.67
CA THR A 32 11.14 2.84 17.72
C THR A 32 11.74 3.48 16.47
N SER A 33 12.62 2.74 15.78
CA SER A 33 13.10 3.12 14.45
C SER A 33 11.92 3.35 13.51
N VAL A 34 12.06 4.39 12.70
CA VAL A 34 11.06 4.75 11.71
C VAL A 34 11.24 3.84 10.50
N ALA A 35 10.16 3.19 10.08
CA ALA A 35 10.14 2.41 8.85
C ALA A 35 9.42 3.18 7.74
N LEU A 36 9.90 3.04 6.50
CA LEU A 36 9.12 3.45 5.34
C LEU A 36 8.13 2.33 5.00
N ALA A 37 6.87 2.68 4.76
CA ALA A 37 5.85 1.74 4.34
C ALA A 37 5.01 2.31 3.19
N ALA A 38 4.45 1.43 2.38
CA ALA A 38 3.48 1.77 1.35
C ALA A 38 2.09 1.31 1.80
N LEU A 39 1.12 2.22 1.76
CA LEU A 39 -0.30 1.94 1.86
C LEU A 39 -0.82 1.64 0.47
N VAL A 40 -1.15 0.37 0.23
CA VAL A 40 -1.73 -0.10 -1.02
C VAL A 40 -3.25 -0.14 -0.85
N PRO A 41 -4.02 0.58 -1.69
CA PRO A 41 -5.47 0.55 -1.59
C PRO A 41 -6.01 -0.84 -1.95
N GLN A 42 -6.86 -1.40 -1.08
CA GLN A 42 -7.51 -2.69 -1.28
C GLN A 42 -9.02 -2.48 -1.50
N LYS A 43 -9.55 -3.08 -2.56
CA LYS A 43 -10.99 -3.07 -2.86
C LYS A 43 -11.68 -4.19 -2.08
N GLU A 44 -12.89 -3.92 -1.60
CA GLU A 44 -13.73 -4.94 -0.98
C GLU A 44 -14.13 -5.99 -2.02
N VAL A 45 -13.97 -7.25 -1.66
CA VAL A 45 -14.43 -8.40 -2.45
C VAL A 45 -15.34 -9.24 -1.55
N LEU A 46 -16.59 -9.37 -1.97
CA LEU A 46 -17.59 -10.22 -1.35
C LEU A 46 -17.67 -11.53 -2.14
N ASP A 47 -17.82 -12.63 -1.42
CA ASP A 47 -18.08 -13.94 -2.00
C ASP A 47 -19.56 -14.10 -2.39
N GLU A 48 -19.90 -15.18 -3.08
CA GLU A 48 -21.25 -15.53 -3.54
C GLU A 48 -22.27 -15.63 -2.38
N THR A 49 -21.78 -15.92 -1.17
CA THR A 49 -22.60 -15.98 0.06
C THR A 49 -22.66 -14.64 0.81
N ASN A 50 -22.26 -13.52 0.18
CA ASN A 50 -22.08 -12.20 0.80
C ASN A 50 -21.08 -12.20 1.98
N ALA A 51 -20.19 -13.18 2.05
CA ALA A 51 -19.11 -13.20 3.03
C ALA A 51 -17.97 -12.28 2.57
N GLN A 52 -17.40 -11.47 3.46
CA GLN A 52 -16.26 -10.61 3.14
C GLN A 52 -14.99 -11.46 3.00
N MET A 53 -14.51 -11.64 1.76
CA MET A 53 -13.22 -12.28 1.48
C MET A 53 -12.06 -11.31 1.67
N LEU A 54 -12.21 -10.07 1.20
CA LEU A 54 -11.21 -9.03 1.33
C LEU A 54 -11.84 -7.79 1.97
N PRO A 55 -11.35 -7.33 3.12
CA PRO A 55 -11.88 -6.13 3.75
C PRO A 55 -11.52 -4.86 2.94
N PRO A 56 -12.36 -3.82 2.97
CA PRO A 56 -12.01 -2.51 2.43
C PRO A 56 -10.97 -1.81 3.30
N GLY A 57 -9.92 -1.27 2.70
CA GLY A 57 -8.91 -0.50 3.44
C GLY A 57 -7.60 -0.31 2.71
N PHE A 58 -6.55 -0.06 3.49
CA PHE A 58 -5.18 -0.02 3.00
C PHE A 58 -4.38 -1.17 3.59
N LEU A 59 -3.67 -1.87 2.72
CA LEU A 59 -2.68 -2.85 3.13
C LEU A 59 -1.35 -2.13 3.35
N VAL A 60 -0.73 -2.36 4.50
CA VAL A 60 0.55 -1.76 4.88
C VAL A 60 1.67 -2.72 4.45
N TYR A 61 2.45 -2.33 3.45
CA TYR A 61 3.67 -3.03 3.07
C TYR A 61 4.88 -2.29 3.60
N HIS A 62 5.72 -2.97 4.37
CA HIS A 62 7.00 -2.41 4.79
C HIS A 62 7.97 -2.40 3.61
N LEU A 63 8.58 -1.26 3.33
CA LEU A 63 9.64 -1.17 2.32
C LEU A 63 10.98 -1.48 3.00
N PRO A 64 11.79 -2.41 2.47
CA PRO A 64 13.12 -2.66 2.98
C PRO A 64 13.98 -1.41 2.80
N PHE A 65 14.85 -1.15 3.78
CA PHE A 65 15.83 -0.07 3.64
C PHE A 65 16.90 -0.50 2.63
N ALA A 66 17.53 0.47 1.94
CA ALA A 66 18.49 0.18 0.86
C ALA A 66 19.65 -0.75 1.28
N GLY A 67 20.02 -0.76 2.56
CA GLY A 67 21.05 -1.66 3.11
C GLY A 67 20.61 -3.11 3.37
N GLU A 68 19.30 -3.40 3.31
CA GLU A 68 18.72 -4.74 3.50
C GLU A 68 18.46 -5.45 2.17
N LEU A 69 18.64 -4.76 1.04
CA LEU A 69 18.52 -5.32 -0.30
C LEU A 69 19.80 -6.11 -0.63
N THR A 70 19.86 -7.36 -0.19
CA THR A 70 20.96 -8.31 -0.50
C THR A 70 20.61 -9.29 -1.62
N VAL A 71 19.52 -9.04 -2.36
CA VAL A 71 19.06 -9.94 -3.41
C VAL A 71 19.66 -9.57 -4.76
N ASP A 72 20.58 -10.42 -5.23
CA ASP A 72 20.88 -10.55 -6.65
C ASP A 72 19.57 -10.91 -7.37
N PHE A 73 19.18 -10.12 -8.37
CA PHE A 73 18.13 -10.47 -9.32
C PHE A 73 18.59 -11.66 -10.17
N CYS A 74 18.69 -12.86 -9.58
CA CYS A 74 19.07 -14.07 -10.29
C CYS A 74 17.82 -14.69 -10.94
N SER A 75 17.77 -14.51 -12.25
CA SER A 75 16.96 -15.16 -13.27
C SER A 75 16.46 -16.58 -12.97
N HIS A 76 15.25 -16.71 -12.42
CA HIS A 76 14.28 -17.68 -12.93
C HIS A 76 12.86 -17.31 -12.52
N SER A 77 12.06 -16.97 -13.54
CA SER A 77 10.62 -17.19 -13.65
C SER A 77 9.81 -17.21 -12.34
N PHE A 78 9.04 -16.14 -12.08
CA PHE A 78 7.62 -16.16 -11.67
C PHE A 78 7.19 -14.76 -11.18
N TYR A 79 6.15 -14.20 -11.80
CA TYR A 79 5.33 -13.05 -11.34
C TYR A 79 5.97 -11.65 -11.20
N LEU A 80 6.69 -11.17 -12.22
CA LEU A 80 6.92 -9.73 -12.39
C LEU A 80 6.38 -9.25 -13.75
N PHE A 81 5.08 -9.41 -13.97
CA PHE A 81 4.41 -8.94 -15.19
C PHE A 81 3.46 -7.76 -14.97
N PHE A 82 3.50 -7.04 -13.84
CA PHE A 82 2.45 -6.03 -13.58
C PHE A 82 2.83 -4.73 -12.86
N TYR A 83 4.11 -4.39 -12.65
CA TYR A 83 4.44 -3.27 -11.75
C TYR A 83 5.56 -2.35 -12.24
N LEU A 84 5.61 -2.04 -13.55
CA LEU A 84 6.64 -1.13 -14.07
C LEU A 84 6.12 0.10 -14.84
N ASP A 85 4.80 0.27 -15.02
CA ASP A 85 4.32 1.36 -15.89
C ASP A 85 3.69 2.57 -15.19
N PHE A 86 3.46 2.59 -13.87
CA PHE A 86 2.86 3.77 -13.24
C PHE A 86 3.32 3.98 -11.80
N VAL A 87 4.54 4.49 -11.61
CA VAL A 87 4.90 5.18 -10.36
C VAL A 87 5.07 6.66 -10.68
N PHE A 88 3.94 7.37 -10.78
CA PHE A 88 3.95 8.83 -10.68
C PHE A 88 4.20 9.20 -9.21
N ILE A 89 5.47 9.48 -8.90
CA ILE A 89 5.92 9.97 -7.60
C ILE A 89 5.38 11.40 -7.44
N PHE A 90 4.26 11.58 -6.73
CA PHE A 90 3.95 12.89 -6.15
C PHE A 90 4.69 13.02 -4.83
N TYR A 91 5.92 13.52 -4.94
CA TYR A 91 6.69 14.05 -3.83
C TYR A 91 6.05 15.41 -3.47
N PHE A 92 5.20 15.46 -2.45
CA PHE A 92 4.75 16.73 -1.89
C PHE A 92 5.83 17.20 -0.91
N ILE A 93 6.70 18.09 -1.40
CA ILE A 93 7.54 18.99 -0.57
C ILE A 93 6.64 19.99 0.15
#